data_AF-A0A8H5MF72-F1
#
_entry.id   AF-A0A8H5MF72-F1
#
_cell.length_a   1.000
_cell.length_b   1.000
_cell.length_c   1.000
_cell.angle_alpha   90.00
_cell.angle_beta   90.00
_cell.angle_gamma   90.00
#
_symmetry.space_group_name_H-M   'P 1'
#
loop_
_entity.id
_entity.type
_entity.pdbx_description
1 polymer ?
#
loop_
_entity_poly.entity_id
_entity_poly.type
_entity_poly.pdbx_seq_one_letter_code
_entity_poly.pdbx_strand_id
1 'polypeptide(L)'
;MSTRLASFKGPSTPTASPVQRRQPSSSAPSTPARLSESTHHRKLRSLLQELRAATQTWDDLVLIDGLKAGKSLVDARTELDNALASAPDRLPRKRLIGPKLEFMDQRILELDSVLKKLQKQFRKMTAVMENLEVLVIDAHKTKGCQWVEQEPLWTTWSLDKFATTIPEILIPYHRALERHTAIVNMLRSHSVSFEQSRHAISEWAEQSWLEECDWQAKWEDLCSVEVDRWD
;
A
#
# COMPACT_ATOMS: atom_id res chain seq x y z
N MET A 1 15.91 -46.33 82.83
CA MET A 1 14.58 -46.70 82.28
C MET A 1 14.82 -47.10 80.82
N SER A 2 14.99 -48.40 80.54
CA SER A 2 13.98 -49.26 79.88
C SER A 2 13.76 -48.85 78.42
N THR A 3 14.31 -49.56 77.42
CA THR A 3 13.86 -50.81 76.74
C THR A 3 13.48 -50.46 75.29
N ARG A 4 14.13 -51.12 74.30
CA ARG A 4 13.55 -52.00 73.23
C ARG A 4 12.63 -51.27 72.23
N LEU A 5 12.50 -51.59 70.94
CA LEU A 5 13.01 -52.53 69.92
C LEU A 5 12.25 -52.15 68.62
N ALA A 6 12.72 -52.60 67.45
CA ALA A 6 11.93 -52.86 66.22
C ALA A 6 11.33 -51.63 65.48
N SER A 7 11.63 -51.41 64.18
CA SER A 7 11.28 -52.20 62.98
C SER A 7 9.80 -52.08 62.54
N PHE A 8 9.60 -52.13 61.21
CA PHE A 8 8.36 -52.19 60.40
C PHE A 8 7.89 -50.85 59.82
N LYS A 9 8.01 -50.64 58.49
CA LYS A 9 7.15 -51.13 57.38
C LYS A 9 5.70 -50.64 57.50
N GLY A 10 5.23 -49.85 56.53
CA GLY A 10 3.79 -49.77 56.24
C GLY A 10 3.33 -48.52 55.47
N PRO A 11 2.66 -48.64 54.31
CA PRO A 11 2.27 -47.56 53.40
C PRO A 11 0.83 -47.04 53.65
N SER A 12 0.46 -45.87 53.10
CA SER A 12 -0.90 -45.54 52.59
C SER A 12 -0.97 -44.15 51.94
N THR A 13 -1.68 -44.09 50.81
CA THR A 13 -2.17 -42.97 49.96
C THR A 13 -3.05 -41.94 50.71
N PRO A 14 -3.66 -40.85 50.13
CA PRO A 14 -3.73 -40.36 48.73
C PRO A 14 -3.52 -38.82 48.54
N THR A 15 -3.09 -38.36 47.35
CA THR A 15 -3.14 -36.93 46.98
C THR A 15 -4.35 -36.67 46.08
N ALA A 16 -5.21 -35.76 46.54
CA ALA A 16 -6.48 -35.38 45.92
C ALA A 16 -6.29 -34.76 44.53
N SER A 17 -7.05 -35.28 43.56
CA SER A 17 -7.28 -34.64 42.26
C SER A 17 -8.25 -33.46 42.40
N PRO A 18 -8.04 -32.32 41.72
CA PRO A 18 -9.05 -31.28 41.64
C PRO A 18 -10.13 -31.68 40.62
N VAL A 19 -11.38 -31.67 41.09
CA VAL A 19 -12.59 -31.88 40.29
C VAL A 19 -12.77 -30.70 39.31
N GLN A 20 -12.57 -30.94 38.01
CA GLN A 20 -13.11 -30.06 36.97
C GLN A 20 -14.63 -30.26 36.89
N ARG A 21 -15.37 -29.26 37.40
CA ARG A 21 -16.81 -29.14 37.17
C ARG A 21 -17.08 -29.01 35.68
N ARG A 22 -17.65 -30.07 35.09
CA ARG A 22 -18.38 -30.00 33.81
C ARG A 22 -19.60 -29.10 34.00
N GLN A 23 -19.63 -27.95 33.34
CA GLN A 23 -20.87 -27.23 33.08
C GLN A 23 -21.61 -27.92 31.91
N PRO A 24 -22.93 -28.14 32.02
CA PRO A 24 -23.72 -28.69 30.94
C PRO A 24 -23.92 -27.66 29.82
N SER A 25 -23.77 -28.17 28.60
CA SER A 25 -23.97 -27.52 27.31
C SER A 25 -25.32 -26.81 27.20
N SER A 26 -25.31 -25.49 27.11
CA SER A 26 -26.39 -24.72 26.49
C SER A 26 -26.21 -24.79 24.96
N SER A 27 -27.11 -25.53 24.32
CA SER A 27 -27.31 -25.53 22.87
C SER A 27 -27.89 -24.18 22.44
N ALA A 28 -27.03 -23.18 22.30
CA ALA A 28 -27.36 -22.01 21.50
C ALA A 28 -27.17 -22.36 20.02
N PRO A 29 -28.09 -21.97 19.12
CA PRO A 29 -27.90 -22.17 17.69
C PRO A 29 -26.65 -21.41 17.26
N SER A 30 -25.74 -22.11 16.58
CA SER A 30 -24.57 -21.50 15.96
C SER A 30 -25.05 -20.50 14.90
N THR A 31 -25.19 -19.24 15.30
CA THR A 31 -24.93 -18.11 14.41
C THR A 31 -23.58 -18.36 13.74
N PRO A 32 -23.35 -17.92 12.48
CA PRO A 32 -22.08 -18.13 11.76
C PRO A 32 -20.99 -17.25 12.39
N ALA A 33 -20.67 -17.53 13.63
CA ALA A 33 -19.65 -16.87 14.41
C ALA A 33 -18.33 -17.57 14.07
N ARG A 34 -17.63 -16.97 13.10
CA ARG A 34 -16.18 -17.04 12.95
C ARG A 34 -15.66 -18.46 12.68
N LEU A 35 -15.78 -18.88 11.42
CA LEU A 35 -14.96 -19.95 10.87
C LEU A 35 -13.49 -19.70 11.26
N SER A 36 -12.84 -20.72 11.82
CA SER A 36 -11.45 -20.61 12.24
C SER A 36 -10.58 -20.17 11.06
N GLU A 37 -9.97 -19.01 11.20
CA GLU A 37 -9.22 -18.39 10.11
C GLU A 37 -8.10 -19.30 9.61
N SER A 38 -8.10 -19.61 8.32
CA SER A 38 -7.07 -20.44 7.71
C SER A 38 -5.77 -19.66 7.46
N THR A 39 -4.69 -20.36 7.12
CA THR A 39 -3.44 -19.73 6.65
C THR A 39 -3.66 -18.87 5.39
N HIS A 40 -4.60 -19.25 4.52
CA HIS A 40 -4.90 -18.53 3.28
C HIS A 40 -5.56 -17.17 3.55
N HIS A 41 -6.49 -17.11 4.51
CA HIS A 41 -7.12 -15.86 4.95
C HIS A 41 -6.08 -14.85 5.46
N ARG A 42 -5.21 -15.30 6.37
CA ARG A 42 -4.15 -14.46 6.95
C ARG A 42 -3.21 -13.95 5.86
N LYS A 43 -2.84 -14.80 4.92
CA LYS A 43 -1.96 -14.43 3.81
C LYS A 43 -2.64 -13.46 2.85
N LEU A 44 -3.90 -13.68 2.50
CA LEU A 44 -4.67 -12.73 1.69
C LEU A 44 -4.72 -11.36 2.38
N ARG A 45 -5.13 -11.28 3.66
CA ARG A 45 -5.17 -10.01 4.40
C ARG A 45 -3.82 -9.30 4.36
N SER A 46 -2.72 -10.03 4.59
CA SER A 46 -1.37 -9.46 4.54
C SER A 46 -1.06 -8.85 3.16
N LEU A 47 -1.45 -9.52 2.07
CA LEU A 47 -1.27 -9.01 0.71
C LEU A 47 -2.11 -7.75 0.46
N LEU A 48 -3.35 -7.72 0.93
CA LEU A 48 -4.22 -6.54 0.83
C LEU A 48 -3.67 -5.36 1.62
N GLN A 49 -3.17 -5.59 2.83
CA GLN A 49 -2.54 -4.54 3.65
C GLN A 49 -1.23 -4.03 3.01
N GLU A 50 -0.46 -4.92 2.38
CA GLU A 50 0.73 -4.51 1.61
C GLU A 50 0.34 -3.63 0.42
N LEU A 51 -0.73 -3.98 -0.30
CA LEU A 51 -1.29 -3.16 -1.36
C LEU A 51 -1.70 -1.78 -0.83
N ARG A 52 -2.44 -1.73 0.28
CA ARG A 52 -2.83 -0.48 0.98
C ARG A 52 -1.64 0.42 1.28
N ALA A 53 -0.58 -0.15 1.83
CA ALA A 53 0.61 0.61 2.18
C ALA A 53 1.32 1.14 0.92
N ALA A 54 1.33 0.35 -0.16
CA ALA A 54 1.92 0.77 -1.43
C ALA A 54 1.14 1.92 -2.08
N THR A 55 -0.20 1.90 -2.00
CA THR A 55 -1.08 2.97 -2.52
C THR A 55 -0.94 4.25 -1.71
N GLN A 56 -0.93 4.18 -0.37
CA GLN A 56 -0.69 5.34 0.48
C GLN A 56 0.68 5.97 0.24
N THR A 57 1.73 5.14 0.12
CA THR A 57 3.07 5.68 -0.17
C THR A 57 3.13 6.30 -1.56
N TRP A 58 2.34 5.81 -2.52
CA TRP A 58 2.24 6.44 -3.84
C TRP A 58 1.70 7.87 -3.71
N ASP A 59 0.61 8.06 -2.95
CA ASP A 59 -0.02 9.37 -2.77
C ASP A 59 0.94 10.35 -2.08
N ASP A 60 1.65 9.91 -1.04
CA ASP A 60 2.70 10.72 -0.39
C ASP A 60 3.77 11.17 -1.38
N LEU A 61 4.23 10.27 -2.26
CA LEU A 61 5.25 10.60 -3.26
C LEU A 61 4.75 11.63 -4.27
N VAL A 62 3.49 11.54 -4.69
CA VAL A 62 2.90 12.48 -5.65
C VAL A 62 2.65 13.83 -5.00
N LEU A 63 1.93 13.85 -3.87
CA LEU A 63 1.39 15.05 -3.23
C LEU A 63 2.42 15.81 -2.40
N ILE A 64 3.44 15.12 -1.88
CA ILE A 64 4.46 15.75 -1.03
C ILE A 64 5.75 15.94 -1.84
N ASP A 65 6.44 14.86 -2.17
CA ASP A 65 7.76 14.93 -2.80
C ASP A 65 7.67 15.53 -4.22
N GLY A 66 6.76 15.01 -5.04
CA GLY A 66 6.56 15.42 -6.43
C GLY A 66 6.14 16.88 -6.57
N LEU A 67 5.08 17.29 -5.86
CA LEU A 67 4.62 18.67 -5.88
C LEU A 67 5.65 19.66 -5.32
N LYS A 68 6.40 19.29 -4.28
CA LYS A 68 7.47 20.14 -3.75
C LYS A 68 8.54 20.40 -4.79
N ALA A 69 9.05 19.34 -5.44
CA ALA A 69 10.09 19.46 -6.46
C ALA A 69 9.57 20.23 -7.69
N GLY A 70 8.36 19.91 -8.14
CA GLY A 70 7.71 20.54 -9.29
C GLY A 70 7.46 22.04 -9.10
N LYS A 71 6.82 22.44 -7.99
CA LYS A 71 6.58 23.87 -7.67
C LYS A 71 7.89 24.64 -7.58
N SER A 72 8.88 24.09 -6.88
CA SER A 72 10.20 24.71 -6.76
C SER A 72 10.90 24.91 -8.10
N LEU A 73 10.68 24.03 -9.08
CA LEU A 73 11.19 24.19 -10.44
C LEU A 73 10.50 25.35 -11.18
N VAL A 74 9.17 25.45 -11.05
CA VAL A 74 8.39 26.55 -11.67
C VAL A 74 8.76 27.90 -11.07
N ASP A 75 8.95 27.96 -9.74
CA ASP A 75 9.39 29.17 -9.05
C ASP A 75 10.77 29.60 -9.54
N ALA A 76 11.72 28.65 -9.64
CA ALA A 76 13.07 28.94 -10.14
C ALA A 76 13.07 29.49 -11.57
N ARG A 77 12.21 28.97 -12.46
CA ARG A 77 12.01 29.49 -13.83
C ARG A 77 11.49 30.92 -13.79
N THR A 78 10.45 31.14 -13.02
CA THR A 78 9.80 32.46 -12.90
C THR A 78 10.80 33.50 -12.39
N GLU A 79 11.60 33.16 -11.39
CA GLU A 79 12.66 34.04 -10.90
C GLU A 79 13.75 34.31 -11.94
N LEU A 80 14.12 33.32 -12.77
CA LEU A 80 15.08 33.50 -13.84
C LEU A 80 14.52 34.44 -14.92
N ASP A 81 13.28 34.21 -15.35
CA ASP A 81 12.60 35.05 -16.34
C ASP A 81 12.47 36.50 -15.86
N ASN A 82 12.08 36.71 -14.60
CA ASN A 82 12.01 38.02 -13.97
C ASN A 82 13.38 38.72 -13.92
N ALA A 83 14.44 37.98 -13.59
CA ALA A 83 15.80 38.52 -13.54
C ALA A 83 16.32 38.89 -14.94
N LEU A 84 15.96 38.12 -15.97
CA LEU A 84 16.29 38.43 -17.37
C LEU A 84 15.51 39.66 -17.86
N ALA A 85 14.21 39.75 -17.55
CA ALA A 85 13.37 40.90 -17.91
C ALA A 85 13.84 42.21 -17.26
N SER A 86 14.46 42.14 -16.07
CA SER A 86 14.99 43.30 -15.34
C SER A 86 16.34 43.79 -15.88
N ALA A 87 16.95 43.09 -16.84
CA ALA A 87 18.22 43.47 -17.47
C ALA A 87 18.12 43.59 -19.00
N PRO A 88 17.20 44.42 -19.53
CA PRO A 88 17.16 44.70 -20.97
C PRO A 88 18.48 45.38 -21.36
N ASP A 89 19.06 45.01 -22.49
CA ASP A 89 20.32 45.56 -23.05
C ASP A 89 21.65 45.11 -22.43
N ARG A 90 21.67 44.12 -21.54
CA ARG A 90 22.94 43.50 -21.09
C ARG A 90 22.89 41.99 -21.24
N LEU A 91 23.95 41.41 -21.83
CA LEU A 91 24.16 39.97 -21.77
C LEU A 91 24.11 39.54 -20.29
N PRO A 92 23.18 38.66 -19.91
CA PRO A 92 22.99 38.32 -18.52
C PRO A 92 24.28 37.68 -17.99
N ARG A 93 24.76 38.20 -16.86
CA ARG A 93 26.06 37.80 -16.31
C ARG A 93 26.01 36.31 -15.97
N LYS A 94 26.94 35.50 -16.48
CA LYS A 94 27.04 34.05 -16.17
C LYS A 94 26.92 33.74 -14.68
N ARG A 95 27.44 34.63 -13.82
CA ARG A 95 27.37 34.53 -12.35
C ARG A 95 25.93 34.54 -11.79
N LEU A 96 24.96 35.10 -12.51
CA LEU A 96 23.56 35.20 -12.07
C LEU A 96 22.70 34.05 -12.64
N ILE A 97 22.95 33.64 -13.89
CA ILE A 97 22.19 32.57 -14.54
C ILE A 97 22.64 31.18 -14.08
N GLY A 98 23.96 30.97 -13.97
CA GLY A 98 24.54 29.65 -13.66
C GLY A 98 23.92 29.00 -12.42
N PRO A 99 23.91 29.67 -11.25
CA PRO A 99 23.32 29.11 -10.04
C PRO A 99 21.82 28.80 -10.16
N LYS A 100 21.06 29.58 -10.94
CA LYS A 100 19.64 29.33 -11.17
C LYS A 100 19.42 28.10 -12.05
N LEU A 101 20.22 27.93 -13.10
CA LEU A 101 20.17 26.72 -13.94
C LEU A 101 20.57 25.47 -13.16
N GLU A 102 21.65 25.53 -12.37
CA GLU A 102 22.06 24.43 -11.49
C GLU A 102 20.96 24.03 -10.51
N PHE A 103 20.26 25.02 -9.93
CA PHE A 103 19.12 24.75 -9.06
C PHE A 103 17.94 24.11 -9.80
N MET A 104 17.64 24.56 -11.02
CA MET A 104 16.62 23.93 -11.86
C MET A 104 16.98 22.48 -12.19
N ASP A 105 18.23 22.21 -12.56
CA ASP A 105 18.72 20.85 -12.84
C ASP A 105 18.58 19.95 -11.61
N GLN A 106 18.90 20.47 -10.42
CA GLN A 106 18.70 19.76 -9.16
C GLN A 106 17.22 19.39 -8.92
N ARG A 107 16.29 20.30 -9.22
CA ARG A 107 14.85 20.02 -9.09
C ARG A 107 14.36 18.99 -10.12
N ILE A 108 14.91 19.00 -11.34
CA ILE A 108 14.65 17.97 -12.35
C ILE A 108 15.16 16.61 -11.88
N LEU A 109 16.36 16.53 -11.29
CA LEU A 109 16.90 15.30 -10.71
C LEU A 109 16.05 14.76 -9.55
N GLU A 110 15.45 15.64 -8.76
CA GLU A 110 14.52 15.25 -7.70
C GLU A 110 13.22 14.70 -8.26
N LEU A 111 12.65 15.31 -9.30
CA LEU A 111 11.50 14.75 -10.02
C LEU A 111 11.82 13.37 -10.62
N ASP A 112 13.03 13.17 -11.14
CA ASP A 112 13.48 11.85 -11.61
C ASP A 112 13.56 10.81 -10.50
N SER A 113 13.99 11.24 -9.31
CA SER A 113 13.98 10.39 -8.13
C SER A 113 12.55 10.00 -7.74
N VAL A 114 11.61 10.96 -7.76
CA VAL A 114 10.19 10.69 -7.51
C VAL A 114 9.64 9.69 -8.52
N LEU A 115 9.89 9.85 -9.83
CA LEU A 115 9.46 8.88 -10.84
C LEU A 115 10.03 7.48 -10.59
N LYS A 116 11.32 7.35 -10.25
CA LYS A 116 11.92 6.05 -9.92
C LYS A 116 11.24 5.41 -8.70
N LYS A 117 10.89 6.21 -7.69
CA LYS A 117 10.14 5.74 -6.51
C LYS A 117 8.72 5.30 -6.89
N LEU A 118 8.00 6.07 -7.72
CA LEU A 118 6.67 5.69 -8.22
C LEU A 118 6.71 4.39 -9.02
N GLN A 119 7.64 4.25 -9.97
CA GLN A 119 7.87 3.00 -10.70
C GLN A 119 8.12 1.82 -9.76
N LYS A 120 8.91 2.04 -8.70
CA LYS A 120 9.15 1.02 -7.68
C LYS A 120 7.87 0.63 -6.94
N GLN A 121 7.02 1.59 -6.58
CA GLN A 121 5.74 1.29 -5.91
C GLN A 121 4.78 0.56 -6.84
N PHE A 122 4.67 0.96 -8.11
CA PHE A 122 3.86 0.22 -9.09
C PHE A 122 4.31 -1.24 -9.21
N ARG A 123 5.62 -1.48 -9.30
CA ARG A 123 6.17 -2.86 -9.33
C ARG A 123 5.82 -3.66 -8.06
N LYS A 124 5.77 -3.02 -6.89
CA LYS A 124 5.31 -3.70 -5.66
C LYS A 124 3.84 -4.08 -5.75
N MET A 125 2.97 -3.17 -6.23
CA MET A 125 1.56 -3.48 -6.45
C MET A 125 1.38 -4.66 -7.41
N THR A 126 2.15 -4.69 -8.51
CA THR A 126 2.19 -5.85 -9.43
C THR A 126 2.63 -7.13 -8.73
N ALA A 127 3.70 -7.08 -7.93
CA ALA A 127 4.18 -8.24 -7.18
C ALA A 127 3.15 -8.75 -6.16
N VAL A 128 2.33 -7.87 -5.57
CA VAL A 128 1.20 -8.29 -4.73
C VAL A 128 0.17 -9.09 -5.54
N MET A 129 -0.13 -8.68 -6.78
CA MET A 129 -1.05 -9.42 -7.66
C MET A 129 -0.50 -10.80 -8.05
N GLU A 130 0.79 -10.88 -8.38
CA GLU A 130 1.46 -12.16 -8.66
C GLU A 130 1.41 -13.09 -7.44
N ASN A 131 1.64 -12.56 -6.24
CA ASN A 131 1.54 -13.33 -5.00
C ASN A 131 0.10 -13.76 -4.66
N LEU A 132 -0.90 -12.99 -5.09
CA LEU A 132 -2.30 -13.35 -4.96
C LEU A 132 -2.65 -14.53 -5.87
N GLU A 133 -2.16 -14.54 -7.11
CA GLU A 133 -2.30 -15.68 -8.03
C GLU A 133 -1.62 -16.94 -7.47
N VAL A 134 -0.40 -16.81 -6.93
CA VAL A 134 0.29 -17.91 -6.25
C VAL A 134 -0.55 -18.45 -5.09
N LEU A 135 -1.18 -17.58 -4.30
CA LEU A 135 -2.04 -17.97 -3.19
C LEU A 135 -3.27 -18.77 -3.67
N VAL A 136 -3.89 -18.38 -4.78
CA VAL A 136 -5.00 -19.10 -5.42
C VAL A 136 -4.56 -20.48 -5.87
N ILE A 137 -3.42 -20.58 -6.57
CA ILE A 137 -2.86 -21.85 -7.03
C ILE A 137 -2.59 -22.81 -5.86
N ASP A 138 -2.01 -22.31 -4.78
CA ASP A 138 -1.73 -23.11 -3.59
C ASP A 138 -3.01 -23.52 -2.84
N ALA A 139 -4.02 -22.65 -2.81
CA ALA A 139 -5.32 -22.96 -2.25
C ALA A 139 -6.03 -24.06 -3.07
N HIS A 140 -5.98 -24.01 -4.40
CA HIS A 140 -6.53 -25.08 -5.25
C HIS A 140 -5.91 -26.44 -4.94
N LYS A 141 -4.58 -26.49 -4.72
CA LYS A 141 -3.86 -27.73 -4.40
C LYS A 141 -4.24 -28.29 -3.03
N THR A 142 -4.47 -27.43 -2.03
CA THR A 142 -4.61 -27.84 -0.63
C THR A 142 -6.04 -27.92 -0.13
N LYS A 143 -6.95 -27.13 -0.71
CA LYS A 143 -8.37 -27.03 -0.32
C LYS A 143 -9.33 -27.46 -1.43
N GLY A 144 -8.88 -27.45 -2.68
CA GLY A 144 -9.69 -27.83 -3.85
C GLY A 144 -10.47 -26.67 -4.47
N CYS A 145 -11.01 -26.92 -5.66
CA CYS A 145 -11.71 -25.95 -6.52
C CYS A 145 -12.91 -25.29 -5.82
N GLN A 146 -13.75 -26.10 -5.20
CA GLN A 146 -14.99 -25.63 -4.58
C GLN A 146 -14.72 -24.60 -3.48
N TRP A 147 -13.67 -24.81 -2.67
CA TRP A 147 -13.28 -23.89 -1.62
C TRP A 147 -12.78 -22.55 -2.17
N VAL A 148 -12.00 -22.57 -3.26
CA VAL A 148 -11.42 -21.36 -3.84
C VAL A 148 -12.47 -20.50 -4.56
N GLU A 149 -13.36 -21.13 -5.31
CA GLU A 149 -14.31 -20.44 -6.19
C GLU A 149 -15.61 -20.07 -5.49
N GLN A 150 -16.14 -20.94 -4.64
CA GLN A 150 -17.52 -20.83 -4.14
C GLN A 150 -17.62 -20.47 -2.66
N GLU A 151 -16.65 -20.88 -1.83
CA GLU A 151 -16.73 -20.63 -0.40
C GLU A 151 -16.28 -19.21 -0.05
N PRO A 152 -17.09 -18.44 0.69
CA PRO A 152 -16.67 -17.13 1.18
C PRO A 152 -15.56 -17.28 2.22
N LEU A 153 -14.58 -16.38 2.18
CA LEU A 153 -13.49 -16.36 3.15
C LEU A 153 -13.97 -15.82 4.51
N TRP A 154 -14.54 -14.62 4.53
CA TRP A 154 -15.04 -14.01 5.77
C TRP A 154 -16.53 -13.73 5.73
N THR A 155 -16.98 -12.94 4.75
CA THR A 155 -18.39 -12.57 4.62
C THR A 155 -18.95 -13.12 3.32
N THR A 156 -18.72 -12.48 2.17
CA THR A 156 -19.38 -12.88 0.91
C THR A 156 -18.43 -13.21 -0.22
N TRP A 157 -17.17 -12.75 -0.16
CA TRP A 157 -16.20 -12.97 -1.22
C TRP A 157 -15.39 -14.25 -1.05
N SER A 158 -15.32 -15.04 -2.12
CA SER A 158 -14.40 -16.17 -2.25
C SER A 158 -12.99 -15.70 -2.60
N LEU A 159 -12.00 -16.58 -2.46
CA LEU A 159 -10.61 -16.27 -2.79
C LEU A 159 -10.44 -15.92 -4.28
N ASP A 160 -11.10 -16.66 -5.17
CA ASP A 160 -11.09 -16.39 -6.61
C ASP A 160 -11.63 -14.99 -6.94
N LYS A 161 -12.72 -14.59 -6.28
CA LYS A 161 -13.32 -13.28 -6.49
C LYS A 161 -12.39 -12.13 -6.11
N PHE A 162 -11.66 -12.27 -5.01
CA PHE A 162 -10.60 -11.32 -4.66
C PHE A 162 -9.50 -11.30 -5.73
N ALA A 163 -9.01 -12.48 -6.15
CA ALA A 163 -7.91 -12.59 -7.11
C ALA A 163 -8.23 -12.07 -8.50
N THR A 164 -9.49 -12.14 -8.93
CA THR A 164 -9.94 -11.67 -10.25
C THR A 164 -10.29 -10.18 -10.25
N THR A 165 -10.79 -9.65 -9.13
CA THR A 165 -11.26 -8.25 -9.08
C THR A 165 -10.15 -7.28 -8.66
N ILE A 166 -9.27 -7.65 -7.72
CA ILE A 166 -8.26 -6.73 -7.20
C ILE A 166 -7.28 -6.23 -8.28
N PRO A 167 -6.79 -7.05 -9.23
CA PRO A 167 -5.84 -6.57 -10.24
C PRO A 167 -6.32 -5.40 -11.10
N GLU A 168 -7.63 -5.14 -11.18
CA GLU A 168 -8.20 -3.99 -11.88
C GLU A 168 -7.65 -2.65 -11.35
N ILE A 169 -7.21 -2.61 -10.08
CA ILE A 169 -6.56 -1.46 -9.46
C ILE A 169 -5.28 -1.02 -10.19
N LEU A 170 -4.57 -1.94 -10.86
CA LEU A 170 -3.31 -1.61 -11.52
C LEU A 170 -3.52 -0.70 -12.73
N ILE A 171 -4.69 -0.73 -13.35
CA ILE A 171 -5.00 0.04 -14.56
C ILE A 171 -4.89 1.56 -14.30
N PRO A 172 -5.61 2.15 -13.33
CA PRO A 172 -5.50 3.58 -13.05
C PRO A 172 -4.10 3.98 -12.56
N TYR A 173 -3.41 3.13 -11.79
CA TYR A 173 -2.03 3.40 -11.36
C TYR A 173 -1.01 3.39 -12.49
N HIS A 174 -1.15 2.47 -13.45
CA HIS A 174 -0.31 2.45 -14.65
C HIS A 174 -0.51 3.74 -15.46
N ARG A 175 -1.77 4.16 -15.67
CA ARG A 175 -2.09 5.41 -16.38
C ARG A 175 -1.52 6.63 -15.64
N ALA A 176 -1.67 6.66 -14.31
CA ALA A 176 -1.08 7.69 -13.49
C ALA A 176 0.44 7.73 -13.66
N LEU A 177 1.14 6.59 -13.63
CA LEU A 177 2.59 6.52 -13.83
C LEU A 177 3.05 7.13 -15.16
N GLU A 178 2.38 6.75 -16.25
CA GLU A 178 2.65 7.27 -17.59
C GLU A 178 2.41 8.78 -17.64
N ARG A 179 1.34 9.27 -16.99
CA ARG A 179 1.04 10.70 -16.95
C ARG A 179 2.10 11.50 -16.20
N HIS A 180 2.48 11.05 -15.01
CA HIS A 180 3.57 11.68 -14.24
C HIS A 180 4.88 11.68 -15.05
N THR A 181 5.17 10.58 -15.75
CA THR A 181 6.35 10.49 -16.62
C THR A 181 6.31 11.51 -17.75
N ALA A 182 5.16 11.67 -18.42
CA ALA A 182 4.97 12.68 -19.46
C ALA A 182 5.14 14.11 -18.92
N ILE A 183 4.60 14.40 -17.73
CA ILE A 183 4.73 15.70 -17.07
C ILE A 183 6.20 16.02 -16.77
N VAL A 184 6.95 15.10 -16.14
CA VAL A 184 8.37 15.35 -15.87
C VAL A 184 9.14 15.56 -17.18
N ASN A 185 8.90 14.73 -18.20
CA ASN A 185 9.58 14.88 -19.49
C ASN A 185 9.31 16.23 -20.16
N MET A 186 8.08 16.74 -20.06
CA MET A 186 7.76 18.11 -20.46
C MET A 186 8.58 19.11 -19.64
N LEU A 187 8.53 19.00 -18.32
CA LEU A 187 9.23 19.87 -17.39
C LEU A 187 10.76 19.76 -17.45
N ARG A 188 11.36 18.81 -18.17
CA ARG A 188 12.82 18.80 -18.40
C ARG A 188 13.28 19.95 -19.28
N SER A 189 12.45 20.40 -20.21
CA SER A 189 12.86 21.47 -21.12
C SER A 189 12.85 22.81 -20.38
N HIS A 190 14.00 23.50 -20.38
CA HIS A 190 14.14 24.85 -19.82
C HIS A 190 13.37 25.92 -20.62
N SER A 191 12.86 25.58 -21.80
CA SER A 191 12.10 26.49 -22.66
C SER A 191 10.59 26.42 -22.46
N VAL A 192 10.11 25.61 -21.51
CA VAL A 192 8.67 25.50 -21.21
C VAL A 192 8.19 26.79 -20.56
N SER A 193 7.05 27.31 -21.03
CA SER A 193 6.49 28.54 -20.48
C SER A 193 6.00 28.37 -19.05
N PHE A 194 5.86 29.48 -18.32
CA PHE A 194 5.27 29.48 -16.99
C PHE A 194 3.86 28.85 -17.00
N GLU A 195 3.00 29.24 -17.94
CA GLU A 195 1.63 28.74 -18.04
C GLU A 195 1.59 27.22 -18.29
N GLN A 196 2.46 26.71 -19.17
CA GLN A 196 2.59 25.27 -19.41
C GLN A 196 3.10 24.55 -18.15
N SER A 197 4.09 25.13 -17.47
CA SER A 197 4.64 24.54 -16.24
C SER A 197 3.57 24.53 -15.13
N ARG A 198 2.81 25.61 -14.97
CA ARG A 198 1.71 25.71 -13.99
C ARG A 198 0.62 24.69 -14.28
N HIS A 199 0.18 24.58 -15.53
CA HIS A 199 -0.79 23.57 -15.95
C HIS A 199 -0.29 22.16 -15.64
N ALA A 200 0.99 21.87 -15.94
CA ALA A 200 1.59 20.56 -15.66
C ALA A 200 1.61 20.23 -14.16
N ILE A 201 1.81 21.22 -13.28
CA ILE A 201 1.75 21.03 -11.82
C ILE A 201 0.32 20.87 -11.31
N SER A 202 -0.65 21.62 -11.86
CA SER A 202 -2.06 21.42 -11.54
C SER A 202 -2.51 20.01 -11.91
N GLU A 203 -2.16 19.57 -13.11
CA GLU A 203 -2.48 18.23 -13.58
C GLU A 203 -1.77 17.13 -12.79
N TRP A 204 -0.53 17.36 -12.34
CA TRP A 204 0.16 16.46 -11.42
C TRP A 204 -0.61 16.29 -10.10
N ALA A 205 -1.17 17.38 -9.57
CA ALA A 205 -1.89 17.37 -8.30
C ALA A 205 -3.26 16.70 -8.39
N GLU A 206 -3.96 16.86 -9.51
CA GLU A 206 -5.34 16.37 -9.71
C GLU A 206 -5.44 14.84 -9.72
N GLN A 207 -4.38 14.13 -10.10
CA GLN A 207 -4.38 12.66 -10.17
C GLN A 207 -5.66 12.07 -10.82
N SER A 208 -6.18 12.71 -11.86
CA SER A 208 -7.55 12.52 -12.39
C SER A 208 -7.97 11.06 -12.60
N TRP A 209 -7.08 10.18 -13.04
CA TRP A 209 -7.37 8.76 -13.25
C TRP A 209 -7.63 7.96 -11.96
N LEU A 210 -7.08 8.41 -10.83
CA LEU A 210 -7.33 7.79 -9.52
C LEU A 210 -8.66 8.30 -8.95
N GLU A 211 -8.96 9.60 -9.10
CA GLU A 211 -10.22 10.22 -8.65
C GLU A 211 -11.44 9.75 -9.47
N GLU A 212 -11.35 9.71 -10.80
CA GLU A 212 -12.46 9.30 -11.68
C GLU A 212 -12.94 7.86 -11.41
N CYS A 213 -12.01 7.00 -11.00
CA CYS A 213 -12.34 5.60 -10.73
C CYS A 213 -12.90 5.41 -9.31
N ASP A 214 -12.69 6.38 -8.40
CA ASP A 214 -12.97 6.32 -6.96
C ASP A 214 -12.56 4.96 -6.36
N TRP A 215 -11.48 4.39 -6.91
CA TRP A 215 -11.16 2.98 -6.68
C TRP A 215 -10.68 2.81 -5.24
N GLN A 216 -9.98 3.80 -4.69
CA GLN A 216 -9.43 3.75 -3.34
C GLN A 216 -10.55 3.73 -2.30
N ALA A 217 -11.55 4.61 -2.44
CA ALA A 217 -12.68 4.62 -1.53
C ALA A 217 -13.52 3.35 -1.66
N LYS A 218 -13.85 2.93 -2.89
CA LYS A 218 -14.61 1.69 -3.13
C LYS A 218 -13.89 0.47 -2.59
N TRP A 219 -12.56 0.40 -2.75
CA TRP A 219 -11.76 -0.72 -2.30
C TRP A 219 -11.58 -0.74 -0.78
N GLU A 220 -11.32 0.41 -0.16
CA GLU A 220 -11.25 0.50 1.31
C GLU A 220 -12.60 0.13 1.94
N ASP A 221 -13.70 0.63 1.39
CA ASP A 221 -15.05 0.31 1.85
C ASP A 221 -15.32 -1.18 1.69
N LEU A 222 -14.98 -1.76 0.53
CA LEU A 222 -15.09 -3.19 0.27
C LEU A 222 -14.26 -4.03 1.23
N CYS A 223 -12.99 -3.69 1.44
CA CYS A 223 -12.12 -4.44 2.36
C CYS A 223 -12.58 -4.30 3.81
N SER A 224 -13.15 -3.16 4.21
CA SER A 224 -13.72 -2.98 5.55
C SER A 224 -14.92 -3.90 5.82
N VAL A 225 -15.68 -4.25 4.77
CA VAL A 225 -16.85 -5.14 4.86
C VAL A 225 -16.46 -6.61 4.67
N GLU A 226 -15.53 -6.90 3.76
CA GLU A 226 -15.22 -8.25 3.32
C GLU A 226 -14.04 -8.90 4.07
N VAL A 227 -13.22 -8.13 4.80
CA VAL A 227 -12.02 -8.65 5.46
C VAL A 227 -12.12 -8.44 6.97
N ASP A 228 -12.16 -9.55 7.73
CA ASP A 228 -12.13 -9.46 9.20
C ASP A 228 -10.82 -8.82 9.66
N ARG A 229 -10.90 -7.85 10.59
CA ARG A 229 -9.75 -7.08 11.13
C ARG A 229 -8.98 -6.31 10.04
N TRP A 230 -9.70 -5.53 9.24
CA TRP A 230 -9.11 -4.65 8.24
C TRP A 230 -8.38 -3.43 8.84
N ASP A 231 -8.87 -2.93 9.98
CA ASP A 231 -8.32 -1.78 10.71
C ASP A 231 -6.94 -2.02 11.35
#